data_AF-A0AAD9NS83-F1
#
_entry.id   AF-A0AAD9NS83-F1
#
_cell.length_a   1.000
_cell.length_b   1.000
_cell.length_c   1.000
_cell.angle_alpha   90.00
_cell.angle_beta   90.00
_cell.angle_gamma   90.00
#
_symmetry.space_group_name_H-M   'P 1'
#
loop_
_entity.id
_entity.type
_entity.pdbx_description
1 polymer ?
#
loop_
_entity_poly.entity_id
_entity_poly.type
_entity_poly.pdbx_seq_one_letter_code
_entity_poly.pdbx_strand_id
1 'polypeptide(L)'
;MSWASHEWKDGLPLKALSNIEELEKQRDRLRKELQQRQLQIESMEQVNTKQKQKFDVERMAYSAMATDNKMLMETCEQLEKKRHRLEYDLQMKEAQLLQIEEGYTQKKKQLDEQSHKVRKSTFSQN
;
A
#
# COMPACT_ATOMS: atom_id res chain seq x y z
N MET A 1 58.92 -7.52 20.71
CA MET A 1 60.24 -7.51 21.36
C MET A 1 60.23 -6.42 22.42
N SER A 2 60.32 -6.74 23.72
CA SER A 2 60.20 -5.76 24.82
C SER A 2 61.45 -5.63 25.70
N TRP A 3 62.63 -6.00 25.17
CA TRP A 3 63.87 -5.88 25.95
C TRP A 3 64.37 -4.43 26.04
N ALA A 4 64.21 -3.62 24.99
CA ALA A 4 64.55 -2.18 25.03
C ALA A 4 63.56 -1.31 25.83
N SER A 5 62.47 -1.87 26.37
CA SER A 5 61.40 -1.08 27.02
C SER A 5 61.62 -0.81 28.50
N HIS A 6 62.61 -1.46 29.14
CA HIS A 6 62.90 -1.30 30.57
C HIS A 6 64.28 -0.71 30.84
N GLU A 7 65.24 -0.82 29.92
CA GLU A 7 66.60 -0.24 30.07
C GLU A 7 66.58 1.29 30.26
N TRP A 8 65.59 2.00 29.69
CA TRP A 8 65.46 3.46 29.89
C TRP A 8 64.95 3.85 31.28
N LYS A 9 64.35 2.90 32.01
CA LYS A 9 63.85 3.12 33.36
C LYS A 9 64.94 2.93 34.42
N ASP A 10 66.08 2.34 34.05
CA ASP A 10 67.20 2.11 34.96
C ASP A 10 67.82 3.43 35.44
N GLY A 11 68.02 3.54 36.75
CA GLY A 11 68.58 4.74 37.40
C GLY A 11 67.58 5.86 37.72
N LEU A 12 66.29 5.71 37.36
CA LEU A 12 65.25 6.68 37.76
C LEU A 12 64.89 6.57 39.26
N PRO A 13 64.58 7.69 39.95
CA PRO A 13 64.07 7.65 41.31
C PRO A 13 62.75 6.86 41.41
N LEU A 14 62.55 6.12 42.51
CA LEU A 14 61.33 5.33 42.79
C LEU A 14 60.02 6.08 42.55
N LYS A 15 59.96 7.37 42.90
CA LYS A 15 58.78 8.23 42.66
C LYS A 15 58.49 8.44 41.17
N ALA A 16 59.54 8.59 40.35
CA ALA A 16 59.39 8.72 38.90
C ALA A 16 58.91 7.40 38.28
N LEU A 17 59.47 6.27 38.72
CA LEU A 17 59.04 4.93 38.28
C LEU A 17 57.57 4.65 38.61
N SER A 18 57.14 4.97 39.84
CA SER A 18 55.74 4.81 40.25
C SER A 18 54.78 5.67 39.42
N ASN A 19 55.15 6.93 39.14
CA ASN A 19 54.35 7.79 38.28
C ASN A 19 54.25 7.26 36.84
N ILE A 20 55.34 6.73 36.29
CA ILE A 20 55.36 6.13 34.95
C ILE A 20 54.41 4.93 34.90
N GLU A 21 54.47 4.05 35.90
CA GLU A 21 53.60 2.86 35.96
C GLU A 21 52.11 3.24 36.02
N GLU A 22 51.76 4.26 36.80
CA GLU A 22 50.37 4.74 36.87
C GLU A 22 49.89 5.34 35.54
N LEU A 23 50.76 6.11 34.87
CA LEU A 23 50.46 6.65 33.54
C LEU A 23 50.32 5.54 32.48
N GLU A 24 51.15 4.49 32.54
CA GLU A 24 51.04 3.33 31.67
C GLU A 24 49.71 2.57 31.90
N LYS A 25 49.32 2.38 33.16
CA LYS A 25 48.01 1.78 33.52
C LYS A 25 46.86 2.64 33.01
N GLN A 26 46.91 3.96 33.19
CA GLN A 26 45.88 4.87 32.71
C GLN A 26 45.76 4.85 31.19
N ARG A 27 46.89 4.88 30.48
CA ARG A 27 46.93 4.76 29.01
C ARG A 27 46.29 3.45 28.56
N ASP A 28 46.60 2.33 29.22
CA ASP A 28 46.05 1.03 28.83
C ASP A 28 44.55 0.93 29.07
N ARG A 29 44.03 1.56 30.14
CA ARG A 29 42.59 1.70 30.37
C ARG A 29 41.93 2.51 29.26
N LEU A 30 42.45 3.70 28.96
CA LEU A 30 41.91 4.57 27.91
C LEU A 30 41.95 3.90 26.53
N ARG A 31 43.01 3.13 26.23
CA ARG A 31 43.11 2.38 24.98
C ARG A 31 42.03 1.31 24.86
N LYS A 32 41.74 0.58 25.92
CA LYS A 32 40.67 -0.42 25.96
C LYS A 32 39.29 0.23 25.83
N GLU A 33 39.06 1.34 26.52
CA GLU A 33 37.81 2.10 26.43
C GLU A 33 37.58 2.63 25.01
N LEU A 34 38.62 3.17 24.36
CA LEU A 34 38.53 3.62 22.97
C LEU A 34 38.20 2.47 22.03
N GLN A 35 38.84 1.32 22.19
CA GLN A 35 38.57 0.13 21.38
C GLN A 35 37.13 -0.37 21.58
N GLN A 36 36.64 -0.39 22.82
CA GLN A 36 35.26 -0.79 23.12
C GLN A 36 34.25 0.17 22.49
N ARG A 37 34.48 1.49 22.58
CA ARG A 37 33.64 2.50 21.94
C ARG A 37 33.64 2.36 20.43
N GLN A 38 34.80 2.08 19.82
CA GLN A 38 34.91 1.87 18.38
C GLN A 38 34.04 0.68 17.93
N LEU A 39 34.11 -0.45 18.63
CA LEU A 39 33.26 -1.61 18.32
C LEU A 39 31.77 -1.32 18.51
N GLN A 40 31.41 -0.51 19.51
CA GLN A 40 30.02 -0.09 19.72
C GLN A 40 29.52 0.78 18.57
N ILE A 41 30.33 1.74 18.10
CA ILE A 41 30.00 2.58 16.94
C ILE A 41 29.81 1.71 15.70
N GLU A 42 30.75 0.82 15.39
CA GLU A 42 30.65 -0.09 14.24
C GLU A 42 29.38 -0.96 14.29
N SER A 43 29.03 -1.47 15.47
CA SER A 43 27.80 -2.23 15.66
C SER A 43 26.54 -1.38 15.39
N MET A 44 26.51 -0.15 15.90
CA MET A 44 25.38 0.77 15.66
C MET A 44 25.28 1.17 14.19
N GLU A 45 26.40 1.39 13.51
CA GLU A 45 26.44 1.70 12.08
C GLU A 45 25.91 0.55 11.22
N GLN A 46 26.23 -0.69 11.58
CA GLN A 46 25.67 -1.88 10.92
C GLN A 46 24.14 -1.97 11.10
N VAL A 47 23.65 -1.73 12.32
CA VAL A 47 22.20 -1.74 12.59
C VAL A 47 21.50 -0.62 11.82
N ASN A 48 22.07 0.59 11.81
CA ASN A 48 21.53 1.73 11.08
C ASN A 48 21.46 1.46 9.57
N THR A 49 22.52 0.89 9.00
CA THR A 49 22.55 0.51 7.57
C THR A 49 21.45 -0.49 7.23
N LYS A 50 21.26 -1.52 8.05
CA LYS A 50 20.16 -2.49 7.88
C LYS A 50 18.79 -1.83 8.00
N GLN A 51 18.62 -0.91 8.93
CA GLN A 51 17.34 -0.22 9.12
C GLN A 51 16.99 0.70 7.95
N LYS A 52 17.98 1.40 7.38
CA LYS A 52 17.79 2.20 6.16
C LYS A 52 17.34 1.34 4.99
N GLN A 53 17.97 0.19 4.78
CA GLN A 53 17.57 -0.75 3.72
C GLN A 53 16.12 -1.23 3.91
N LYS A 54 15.72 -1.59 5.14
CA LYS A 54 14.35 -1.98 5.44
C LYS A 54 13.36 -0.85 5.16
N PHE A 55 13.67 0.36 5.61
CA PHE A 55 12.85 1.53 5.36
C PHE A 55 12.68 1.81 3.86
N ASP A 56 13.76 1.72 3.08
CA ASP A 56 13.68 1.93 1.63
C ASP A 56 12.78 0.89 0.95
N VAL A 57 12.86 -0.38 1.36
CA VAL A 57 11.98 -1.45 0.87
C VAL A 57 10.52 -1.17 1.22
N GLU A 58 10.23 -0.84 2.48
CA GLU A 58 8.87 -0.52 2.92
C GLU A 58 8.32 0.72 2.21
N ARG A 59 9.15 1.75 2.01
CA ARG A 59 8.77 2.97 1.28
C ARG A 59 8.41 2.65 -0.18
N MET A 60 9.18 1.78 -0.85
CA MET A 60 8.86 1.34 -2.21
C MET A 60 7.55 0.56 -2.25
N ALA A 61 7.34 -0.37 -1.32
CA ALA A 61 6.08 -1.13 -1.22
C ALA A 61 4.87 -0.22 -0.97
N TYR A 62 5.00 0.76 -0.07
CA TYR A 62 3.97 1.76 0.17
C TYR A 62 3.65 2.58 -1.08
N SER A 63 4.69 3.03 -1.81
CA SER A 63 4.52 3.79 -3.05
C SER A 63 3.78 2.97 -4.13
N ALA A 64 4.11 1.68 -4.27
CA ALA A 64 3.41 0.79 -5.19
C ALA A 64 1.92 0.64 -4.78
N MET A 65 1.66 0.34 -3.51
CA MET A 65 0.31 0.18 -2.98
C MET A 65 -0.53 1.47 -3.13
N ALA A 66 0.06 2.64 -2.90
CA ALA A 66 -0.61 3.92 -3.09
C ALA A 66 -1.01 4.16 -4.56
N THR A 67 -0.16 3.73 -5.49
CA THR A 67 -0.43 3.81 -6.93
C THR A 67 -1.58 2.88 -7.32
N ASP A 68 -1.54 1.62 -6.86
CA ASP A 68 -2.61 0.65 -7.12
C ASP A 68 -3.96 1.10 -6.55
N ASN A 69 -3.95 1.65 -5.33
CA ASN A 69 -5.15 2.20 -4.71
C ASN A 69 -5.75 3.35 -5.54
N LYS A 70 -4.89 4.25 -6.05
CA LYS A 70 -5.34 5.31 -6.95
C LYS A 70 -5.99 4.76 -8.22
N MET A 71 -5.37 3.77 -8.88
CA MET A 71 -5.94 3.15 -10.08
C MET A 71 -7.28 2.44 -9.79
N LEU A 72 -7.40 1.78 -8.63
CA LEU A 72 -8.64 1.14 -8.21
C LEU A 72 -9.75 2.17 -7.98
N MET A 73 -9.47 3.29 -7.32
CA MET A 73 -10.43 4.39 -7.13
C MET A 73 -10.91 4.95 -8.47
N GLU A 74 -9.99 5.22 -9.41
CA GLU A 74 -10.34 5.70 -10.75
C GLU A 74 -11.22 4.69 -11.50
N THR A 75 -10.93 3.39 -11.37
CA THR A 75 -11.72 2.31 -11.97
C THR A 75 -13.12 2.24 -11.36
N CYS A 76 -13.24 2.33 -10.03
CA CYS A 76 -14.53 2.37 -9.35
C CYS A 76 -15.38 3.56 -9.82
N GLU A 77 -14.80 4.75 -9.94
CA GLU A 77 -15.50 5.94 -10.43
C GLU A 77 -16.00 5.75 -11.88
N GLN A 78 -15.19 5.15 -12.74
CA GLN A 78 -15.60 4.83 -14.12
C GLN A 78 -16.75 3.81 -14.17
N LEU A 79 -16.69 2.78 -13.32
CA LEU A 79 -17.74 1.78 -13.22
C LEU A 79 -19.05 2.38 -12.69
N GLU A 80 -18.99 3.28 -11.71
CA GLU A 80 -20.17 4.00 -11.21
C GLU A 80 -20.81 4.87 -12.29
N LYS A 81 -20.00 5.61 -13.05
CA LYS A 81 -20.49 6.38 -14.22
C LYS A 81 -21.16 5.48 -15.25
N LYS A 82 -20.56 4.32 -15.54
CA LYS A 82 -21.14 3.34 -16.47
C LYS A 82 -22.45 2.76 -15.93
N ARG A 83 -22.51 2.44 -14.64
CA ARG A 83 -23.72 1.96 -13.96
C ARG A 83 -24.86 2.97 -14.11
N HIS A 84 -24.62 4.25 -13.80
CA HIS A 84 -25.65 5.28 -13.94
C HIS A 84 -26.18 5.44 -15.37
N ARG A 85 -25.32 5.32 -16.39
CA ARG A 85 -25.77 5.33 -17.78
C ARG A 85 -26.66 4.13 -18.10
N LEU A 86 -26.27 2.93 -17.67
CA LEU A 86 -27.05 1.72 -17.89
C LEU A 86 -28.39 1.74 -17.14
N GLU A 87 -28.42 2.28 -15.92
CA GLU A 87 -29.65 2.49 -15.15
C GLU A 87 -30.62 3.42 -15.89
N TYR A 88 -30.11 4.54 -16.42
CA TYR A 88 -30.92 5.45 -17.22
C TYR A 88 -31.44 4.79 -18.50
N ASP A 89 -30.58 4.09 -19.24
CA ASP A 89 -30.98 3.39 -20.46
C ASP A 89 -32.04 2.31 -20.18
N LEU A 90 -31.90 1.58 -19.06
CA LEU A 90 -32.87 0.59 -18.62
C LEU A 90 -34.23 1.25 -18.34
N GLN A 91 -34.26 2.35 -17.59
CA GLN A 91 -35.50 3.09 -17.31
C GLN A 91 -36.18 3.56 -18.60
N MET A 92 -35.41 4.06 -19.57
CA MET A 92 -35.95 4.48 -20.87
C MET A 92 -36.52 3.29 -21.66
N LYS A 93 -35.92 2.11 -21.55
CA LYS A 93 -36.42 0.88 -22.19
C LYS A 93 -37.66 0.33 -21.51
N GLU A 94 -37.73 0.37 -20.18
CA GLU A 94 -38.93 0.01 -19.42
C GLU A 94 -40.11 0.90 -19.78
N ALA A 95 -39.90 2.22 -19.89
CA ALA A 95 -40.93 3.16 -20.33
C ALA A 95 -41.41 2.86 -21.76
N GLN A 96 -40.49 2.53 -22.68
CA GLN A 96 -40.85 2.13 -24.06
C GLN A 96 -41.67 0.83 -24.09
N LEU A 97 -41.31 -0.16 -23.27
CA LEU A 97 -42.06 -1.42 -23.18
C LEU A 97 -43.49 -1.18 -22.70
N LEU A 98 -43.68 -0.39 -21.63
CA LEU A 98 -45.01 -0.05 -21.12
C LEU A 98 -45.90 0.57 -22.20
N GLN A 99 -45.37 1.52 -22.98
CA GLN A 99 -46.10 2.14 -24.09
C GLN A 99 -46.52 1.12 -25.17
N ILE A 100 -45.63 0.18 -25.50
CA ILE A 100 -45.92 -0.88 -26.48
C ILE A 100 -46.96 -1.85 -25.95
N GLU A 101 -46.88 -2.24 -24.68
CA GLU A 101 -47.83 -3.14 -24.02
C GLU A 101 -49.24 -2.53 -23.94
N GLU A 102 -49.34 -1.24 -23.62
CA GLU A 102 -50.59 -0.49 -23.64
C GLU A 102 -51.19 -0.47 -25.05
N GLY A 103 -50.38 -0.14 -26.07
CA GLY A 103 -50.81 -0.12 -27.46
C GLY A 103 -51.25 -1.51 -27.97
N TYR A 104 -50.54 -2.56 -27.58
CA TYR A 104 -50.91 -3.95 -27.89
C TYR A 104 -52.26 -4.31 -27.25
N THR A 105 -52.44 -3.97 -25.97
CA THR A 105 -53.68 -4.23 -25.24
C THR A 105 -54.87 -3.54 -25.88
N GLN A 106 -54.71 -2.29 -26.32
CA GLN A 106 -55.75 -1.55 -27.04
C GLN A 106 -56.11 -2.21 -28.37
N LYS A 107 -55.11 -2.55 -29.20
CA LYS A 107 -55.35 -3.24 -30.48
C LYS A 107 -56.01 -4.60 -30.31
N LYS A 108 -55.62 -5.36 -29.27
CA LYS A 108 -56.25 -6.63 -28.93
C LYS A 108 -57.73 -6.46 -28.61
N LYS A 109 -58.08 -5.49 -27.75
CA LYS A 109 -59.49 -5.16 -27.46
C LYS A 109 -60.27 -4.79 -28.73
N GLN A 110 -59.72 -3.95 -29.59
CA GLN A 110 -60.36 -3.58 -30.87
C GLN A 110 -60.60 -4.78 -31.78
N LEU A 111 -59.62 -5.70 -31.87
CA LEU A 111 -59.75 -6.93 -32.66
C LEU A 111 -60.85 -7.85 -32.12
N ASP A 112 -60.91 -8.02 -30.80
CA ASP A 112 -61.93 -8.83 -30.13
C ASP A 112 -63.34 -8.26 -30.37
N GLU A 113 -63.50 -6.93 -30.26
CA GLU A 113 -64.77 -6.25 -30.56
C GLU A 113 -65.20 -6.41 -32.01
N GLN A 114 -64.29 -6.24 -32.98
CA GLN A 114 -64.60 -6.46 -34.38
C GLN A 114 -64.96 -7.92 -34.66
N SER A 115 -64.23 -8.87 -34.08
CA SER A 115 -64.52 -10.31 -34.21
C SER A 115 -65.89 -10.67 -33.63
N HIS A 116 -66.31 -9.99 -32.56
CA HIS A 116 -67.64 -10.18 -31.98
C HIS A 116 -68.75 -9.59 -32.87
N LYS A 117 -68.53 -8.41 -33.46
CA LYS A 117 -69.46 -7.79 -34.43
C LYS A 117 -69.64 -8.67 -35.67
N VAL A 118 -68.55 -9.19 -36.24
CA VAL A 118 -68.60 -10.10 -37.39
C VAL A 118 -69.42 -11.35 -37.06
N ARG A 119 -69.16 -11.99 -35.91
CA ARG A 119 -69.93 -13.16 -35.46
C ARG A 119 -71.43 -12.90 -35.32
N LYS A 120 -71.81 -11.74 -34.77
CA LYS A 120 -73.22 -11.34 -34.68
C LYS A 120 -73.86 -11.13 -36.05
N SER A 121 -73.15 -10.46 -36.96
CA SER A 121 -73.65 -10.20 -38.32
C SER A 121 -73.85 -11.48 -39.13
N THR A 122 -72.94 -12.46 -39.01
CA THR A 122 -73.09 -13.76 -39.67
C THR A 122 -74.23 -14.60 -39.10
N PHE A 123 -74.57 -14.45 -37.81
CA PHE A 123 -75.68 -15.17 -37.19
C PHE A 123 -77.05 -14.54 -37.52
N SER A 124 -77.07 -13.24 -37.87
CA SER A 124 -78.30 -12.54 -38.25
C SER A 124 -78.66 -12.69 -39.74
N GLN A 125 -77.80 -13.33 -40.54
CA GLN A 125 -77.99 -13.56 -41.99
C GLN A 125 -78.29 -15.02 -42.36
N ASN A 126 -78.29 -15.93 -41.38
CA ASN A 126 -78.73 -17.33 -41.50
C ASN A 126 -80.06 -17.52 -40.79
#